data_AF-A0A7C0Y3M6-F1
#
_entry.id   AF-A0A7C0Y3M6-F1
#
_cell.length_a   1.000
_cell.length_b   1.000
_cell.length_c   1.000
_cell.angle_alpha   90.00
_cell.angle_beta   90.00
_cell.angle_gamma   90.00
#
_symmetry.space_group_name_H-M   'P 1'
#
loop_
_entity.id
_entity.type
_entity.pdbx_description
1 polymer ?
#
loop_
_entity_poly.entity_id
_entity_poly.type
_entity_poly.pdbx_seq_one_letter_code
_entity_poly.pdbx_strand_id
1 'polypeptide(L)'
;MKYQKHSNKKITTISINLETYNKLKDYSKKTKKSISLIINEVLEGFNPQHSLNIQELSKKLNIPEFLIVKAILFALSDLKTNKKSEFKEFLKFFKKWIKQSKD
;
A
#
# COMPACT_ATOMS: atom_id res chain seq x y z
N MET A 1 -35.03 3.42 -37.36
CA MET A 1 -34.13 2.70 -36.42
C MET A 1 -32.86 3.51 -36.22
N LYS A 2 -32.54 3.94 -34.99
CA LYS A 2 -31.16 4.29 -34.58
C LYS A 2 -30.98 3.91 -33.11
N TYR A 3 -30.06 2.97 -32.88
CA TYR A 3 -29.76 2.34 -31.59
C TYR A 3 -29.12 3.33 -30.61
N GLN A 4 -29.69 3.45 -29.41
CA GLN A 4 -28.99 4.07 -28.28
C GLN A 4 -27.95 3.07 -27.75
N LYS A 5 -26.67 3.38 -27.94
CA LYS A 5 -25.55 2.61 -27.37
C LYS A 5 -25.54 2.81 -25.86
N HIS A 6 -26.06 1.86 -25.09
CA HIS A 6 -25.85 1.82 -23.65
C HIS A 6 -24.40 1.45 -23.35
N SER A 7 -23.57 2.42 -22.96
CA SER A 7 -22.33 2.11 -22.24
C SER A 7 -22.73 1.50 -20.90
N ASN A 8 -22.45 0.22 -20.71
CA ASN A 8 -22.80 -0.56 -19.53
C ASN A 8 -21.88 -0.19 -18.34
N LYS A 9 -21.86 1.08 -17.94
CA LYS A 9 -21.10 1.55 -16.77
C LYS A 9 -21.88 1.17 -15.51
N LYS A 10 -21.40 0.17 -14.77
CA LYS A 10 -21.89 -0.12 -13.41
C LYS A 10 -21.58 1.07 -12.52
N ILE A 11 -22.61 1.76 -12.05
CA ILE A 11 -22.50 2.83 -11.07
C ILE A 11 -22.62 2.18 -9.70
N THR A 12 -21.62 2.36 -8.84
CA THR A 12 -21.62 1.86 -7.46
C THR A 12 -21.45 3.03 -6.51
N THR A 13 -22.38 3.16 -5.57
CA THR A 13 -22.29 4.15 -4.50
C THR A 13 -21.44 3.59 -3.37
N ILE A 14 -20.46 4.37 -2.91
CA ILE A 14 -19.56 3.97 -1.83
C ILE A 14 -19.71 4.98 -0.69
N SER A 15 -19.99 4.49 0.51
CA SER A 15 -19.99 5.31 1.72
C SER A 15 -18.57 5.35 2.28
N ILE A 16 -18.01 6.55 2.39
CA ILE A 16 -16.71 6.80 3.02
C ILE A 16 -16.87 7.82 4.15
N ASN A 17 -16.01 7.73 5.16
CA ASN A 17 -16.00 8.71 6.23
C ASN A 17 -15.47 10.08 5.75
N LEU A 18 -15.83 11.13 6.49
CA LEU A 18 -15.55 12.52 6.12
C LEU A 18 -14.05 12.82 6.00
N GLU A 19 -13.23 12.23 6.87
CA GLU A 19 -11.78 12.38 6.83
C GLU A 19 -11.17 11.81 5.53
N THR A 20 -11.62 10.62 5.12
CA THR A 20 -11.18 9.98 3.87
C THR A 20 -11.63 10.79 2.66
N TYR A 21 -12.85 11.32 2.68
CA TYR A 21 -13.33 12.21 1.61
C TYR A 21 -12.46 13.47 1.48
N ASN A 22 -12.10 14.11 2.62
CA ASN A 22 -11.25 15.29 2.61
C ASN A 22 -9.85 15.00 2.04
N LYS A 23 -9.24 13.87 2.44
CA LYS A 23 -7.96 13.42 1.87
C LYS A 23 -8.04 13.16 0.36
N LEU A 24 -9.11 12.52 -0.11
CA LEU A 24 -9.35 12.28 -1.55
C LEU A 24 -9.56 13.59 -2.32
N LYS A 25 -10.26 14.56 -1.71
CA LYS A 25 -10.50 15.88 -2.29
C LYS A 25 -9.19 16.67 -2.44
N ASP A 26 -8.31 16.64 -1.44
CA ASP A 26 -7.01 17.30 -1.51
C ASP A 26 -6.09 16.63 -2.53
N TYR A 27 -6.11 15.30 -2.60
CA TYR A 27 -5.37 14.54 -3.61
C TYR A 27 -5.89 14.81 -5.03
N SER A 28 -7.21 14.90 -5.20
CA SER A 28 -7.85 15.29 -6.47
C SER A 28 -7.40 16.67 -6.95
N LYS A 29 -7.32 17.65 -6.05
CA LYS A 29 -6.78 18.98 -6.38
C LYS A 29 -5.31 18.93 -6.81
N LYS A 30 -4.47 18.18 -6.07
CA LYS A 30 -3.03 18.05 -6.36
C LYS A 30 -2.75 17.38 -7.70
N THR A 31 -3.55 16.36 -8.04
CA THR A 31 -3.34 15.54 -9.24
C THR A 31 -4.15 16.02 -10.45
N LYS A 32 -5.05 16.99 -10.28
CA LYS A 32 -6.01 17.46 -11.30
C LYS A 32 -6.85 16.31 -11.88
N LYS A 33 -7.12 15.27 -11.09
CA LYS A 33 -7.94 14.10 -11.46
C LYS A 33 -9.27 14.15 -10.71
N SER A 34 -10.33 13.60 -11.31
CA SER A 34 -11.61 13.46 -10.61
C SER A 34 -11.50 12.38 -9.52
N ILE A 35 -12.26 12.54 -8.44
CA ILE A 35 -12.28 11.57 -7.34
C ILE A 35 -12.70 10.17 -7.85
N SER A 36 -13.63 10.10 -8.81
CA SER A 36 -14.04 8.84 -9.43
C SER A 36 -12.91 8.15 -10.20
N LEU A 37 -12.11 8.91 -10.95
CA LEU A 37 -10.96 8.37 -11.67
C LEU A 37 -9.88 7.92 -10.69
N ILE A 38 -9.66 8.65 -9.60
CA ILE A 38 -8.75 8.24 -8.52
C ILE A 38 -9.23 6.95 -7.85
N ILE A 39 -10.52 6.82 -7.55
CA ILE A 39 -11.07 5.59 -6.97
C ILE A 39 -10.89 4.42 -7.94
N ASN A 40 -11.14 4.63 -9.23
CA ASN A 40 -10.91 3.58 -10.23
C ASN A 40 -9.42 3.23 -10.35
N GLU A 41 -8.51 4.20 -10.38
CA GLU A 41 -7.07 3.95 -10.39
C GLU A 41 -6.60 3.23 -9.13
N VAL A 42 -7.19 3.56 -7.97
CA VAL A 42 -6.92 2.84 -6.72
C VAL A 42 -7.42 1.41 -6.81
N LEU A 43 -8.64 1.17 -7.32
CA LEU A 43 -9.20 -0.17 -7.50
C LEU A 43 -8.46 -1.00 -8.55
N GLU A 44 -8.00 -0.38 -9.64
CA GLU A 44 -7.20 -1.02 -10.70
C GLU A 44 -5.76 -1.28 -10.22
N GLY A 45 -5.18 -0.36 -9.44
CA GLY A 45 -3.89 -0.52 -8.78
C GLY A 45 -3.92 -1.51 -7.61
N PHE A 46 -5.10 -1.74 -7.02
CA PHE A 46 -5.36 -2.83 -6.08
C PHE A 46 -5.57 -4.12 -6.87
N ASN A 47 -4.51 -4.66 -7.47
CA ASN A 47 -4.54 -6.03 -7.96
C ASN A 47 -4.50 -6.97 -6.74
N PRO A 48 -5.60 -7.64 -6.34
CA PRO A 48 -5.64 -8.43 -5.10
C PRO A 48 -4.74 -9.68 -5.16
N GLN A 49 -4.17 -10.00 -6.33
CA GLN A 49 -3.29 -11.15 -6.51
C GLN A 49 -1.85 -10.93 -5.97
N HIS A 50 -1.46 -9.70 -5.63
CA HIS A 50 -0.13 -9.39 -5.08
C HIS A 50 -0.20 -8.57 -3.77
N SER A 51 -1.22 -8.82 -2.95
CA SER A 51 -1.14 -8.39 -1.55
C SER A 51 0.06 -9.10 -0.92
N LEU A 52 1.06 -8.35 -0.47
CA LEU A 52 2.19 -8.89 0.26
C LEU A 52 1.63 -9.50 1.55
N ASN A 53 1.38 -10.81 1.53
CA ASN A 53 0.76 -11.49 2.66
C ASN A 53 1.79 -11.62 3.79
N ILE A 54 1.77 -10.65 4.69
CA ILE A 54 2.68 -10.57 5.85
C ILE A 54 2.63 -11.85 6.68
N GLN A 55 1.47 -12.52 6.76
CA GLN A 55 1.32 -13.79 7.47
C GLN A 55 2.03 -14.95 6.76
N GLU A 56 1.88 -15.08 5.43
CA GLU A 56 2.63 -16.09 4.66
C GLU A 56 4.13 -15.84 4.69
N LEU A 57 4.54 -14.57 4.61
CA LEU A 57 5.94 -14.17 4.67
C LEU A 57 6.54 -14.43 6.07
N SER A 58 5.79 -14.14 7.12
CA SER A 58 6.11 -14.45 8.53
C SER A 58 6.36 -15.95 8.73
N LYS A 59 5.43 -16.79 8.24
CA LYS A 59 5.56 -18.25 8.32
C LYS A 59 6.74 -18.78 7.52
N LYS A 60 6.95 -18.28 6.29
CA LYS A 60 8.04 -18.72 5.41
C LYS A 60 9.42 -18.35 5.94
N LEU A 61 9.55 -17.17 6.57
CA LEU A 61 10.82 -16.67 7.10
C LEU A 61 11.05 -17.05 8.56
N ASN A 62 10.04 -17.60 9.24
CA ASN A 62 10.03 -17.79 10.69
C ASN A 62 10.32 -16.47 11.46
N ILE A 63 9.66 -15.39 11.05
CA ILE A 63 9.86 -14.04 11.60
C ILE A 63 8.52 -13.45 12.03
N PRO A 64 8.38 -12.92 13.26
CA PRO A 64 7.19 -12.22 13.69
C PRO A 64 6.73 -11.11 12.73
N GLU A 65 5.43 -11.04 12.48
CA GLU A 65 4.80 -10.10 11.54
C GLU A 65 5.19 -8.64 11.81
N PHE A 66 5.30 -8.24 13.09
CA PHE A 66 5.65 -6.88 13.47
C PHE A 66 7.05 -6.46 12.99
N LEU A 67 8.01 -7.38 12.89
CA LEU A 67 9.35 -7.09 12.39
C LEU A 67 9.35 -6.88 10.88
N ILE A 68 8.54 -7.66 10.16
CA ILE A 68 8.36 -7.53 8.71
C ILE A 68 7.70 -6.19 8.40
N VAL A 69 6.61 -5.84 9.10
CA VAL A 69 5.94 -4.55 8.94
C VAL A 69 6.90 -3.41 9.27
N LYS A 70 7.68 -3.52 10.35
CA LYS A 70 8.71 -2.53 10.70
C LYS A 70 9.76 -2.39 9.61
N ALA A 71 10.21 -3.49 8.99
CA ALA A 71 11.17 -3.48 7.87
C ALA A 71 10.61 -2.79 6.63
N ILE A 72 9.35 -3.07 6.27
CA ILE A 72 8.67 -2.46 5.12
C ILE A 72 8.47 -0.97 5.35
N LEU A 73 7.93 -0.57 6.51
CA LEU A 73 7.76 0.85 6.87
C LEU A 73 9.10 1.58 6.86
N PHE A 74 10.14 0.93 7.36
CA PHE A 74 11.48 1.47 7.37
C PHE A 74 12.03 1.67 5.94
N ALA A 75 11.92 0.67 5.07
CA ALA A 75 12.36 0.76 3.67
C ALA A 75 11.60 1.84 2.89
N LEU A 76 10.28 1.96 3.10
CA LEU A 76 9.46 3.01 2.48
C LEU A 76 9.83 4.41 2.98
N SER A 77 10.20 4.54 4.26
CA SER A 77 10.68 5.80 4.83
C SER A 77 12.06 6.19 4.28
N ASP A 78 12.98 5.22 4.12
CA ASP A 78 14.34 5.46 3.61
C ASP A 78 14.33 5.83 2.12
N LEU A 79 13.50 5.17 1.29
CA LEU A 79 13.27 5.53 -0.11
C LEU A 79 12.81 6.99 -0.28
N LYS A 80 12.08 7.51 0.71
CA LYS A 80 11.56 8.88 0.69
C LYS A 80 12.56 9.92 1.23
N THR A 81 13.49 9.51 2.09
CA THR A 81 14.35 10.45 2.83
C THR A 81 15.83 10.39 2.48
N ASN A 82 16.28 9.45 1.64
CA ASN A 82 17.69 9.27 1.24
C ASN A 82 18.65 9.25 2.46
N LYS A 83 18.16 8.73 3.60
CA LYS A 83 18.88 8.66 4.88
C LYS A 83 19.52 7.28 5.06
N LYS A 84 20.47 6.98 4.18
CA LYS A 84 21.27 5.73 4.13
C LYS A 84 21.84 5.26 5.49
N SER A 85 22.00 6.15 6.48
CA SER A 85 22.49 5.84 7.82
C SER A 85 21.55 4.94 8.62
N GLU A 86 20.26 5.26 8.64
CA GLU A 86 19.29 4.56 9.50
C GLU A 86 19.01 3.14 8.96
N PHE A 87 19.02 2.96 7.64
CA PHE A 87 18.86 1.64 7.00
C PHE A 87 20.01 0.68 7.31
N LYS A 88 21.23 1.21 7.39
CA LYS A 88 22.40 0.42 7.75
C LYS A 88 22.34 -0.07 9.20
N GLU A 89 21.81 0.74 10.12
CA GLU A 89 21.60 0.33 11.51
C GLU A 89 20.45 -0.67 11.66
N PHE A 90 19.36 -0.47 10.93
CA PHE A 90 18.26 -1.43 10.86
C PHE A 90 18.73 -2.79 10.33
N LEU A 91 19.49 -2.83 9.22
CA LEU A 91 20.03 -4.08 8.68
C LEU A 91 20.98 -4.79 9.66
N LYS A 92 21.79 -4.04 10.42
CA LYS A 92 22.63 -4.61 11.48
C LYS A 92 21.79 -5.26 12.59
N PHE A 93 20.75 -4.57 13.07
CA PHE A 93 19.81 -5.10 14.05
C PHE A 93 19.10 -6.36 13.53
N PHE A 94 18.54 -6.30 12.33
CA PHE A 94 17.79 -7.40 11.72
C PHE A 94 18.66 -8.64 11.49
N LYS A 95 19.91 -8.45 11.03
CA LYS A 95 20.88 -9.54 10.87
C LYS A 95 21.27 -10.18 12.20
N LYS A 96 21.38 -9.38 13.27
CA LYS A 96 21.64 -9.89 14.63
C LYS A 96 20.46 -10.69 15.15
N TRP A 97 19.24 -10.22 14.91
CA TRP A 97 18.00 -10.89 15.31
C TRP A 97 17.81 -12.23 14.60
N ILE A 98 17.96 -12.30 13.27
CA ILE A 98 17.89 -13.58 12.52
C ILE A 98 18.91 -14.60 13.04
N LYS A 99 20.11 -14.13 13.44
CA LYS A 99 21.14 -15.00 13.98
C LYS A 99 20.75 -15.59 15.34
N GLN A 100 19.96 -14.87 16.14
CA GLN A 100 19.46 -15.34 17.45
C GLN A 100 18.25 -16.27 17.32
N SER A 101 17.42 -16.09 16.28
CA SER A 101 16.23 -16.94 16.04
C SER A 101 16.52 -18.29 15.38
N LYS A 102 17.81 -18.65 15.21
CA LYS A 102 18.26 -19.94 14.66
C LYS A 102 18.78 -20.92 15.72
N ASP A 103 18.87 -20.47 16.98
CA ASP A 103 18.92 -21.34 18.17
C ASP A 103 17.48 -21.66 18.61
#